data_AF-A0A955S0E4-F1
#
_entry.id   AF-A0A955S0E4-F1
#
_cell.length_a   1.000
_cell.length_b   1.000
_cell.length_c   1.000
_cell.angle_alpha   90.00
_cell.angle_beta   90.00
_cell.angle_gamma   90.00
#
_symmetry.space_group_name_H-M   'P 1'
#
loop_
_entity.id
_entity.type
_entity.pdbx_description
1 polymer ?
#
loop_
_entity_poly.entity_id
_entity_poly.type
_entity_poly.pdbx_seq_one_letter_code
_entity_poly.pdbx_strand_id
1 'polypeptide(L)'
;MNLENKKQIGIIFLAVGLGLVAAFLTSQYVQKNVESQTRKLAAQYQNKNKVLLNEMELMKREMKKMATNQAALARRQQELKDSAGSAPKVASAKEPVAPVQQQFSIKVPPGKRAITLNIDSLSAVGGLIDPGDIVDIIAELNMPDQDNPKVKQKVTSVLFQKVLVLAVGSRFNPAVQAPQKYAQQQKARSLHITLAVTPEEAGLLTFAQRRGKLQLTLRSPIEEETQVIQVASWDALSDFVLENQGTELLVPKRRANIQEVNTKSQDDDVKPFIQIFKSGRETRQ
;
A
#
# COMPACT_ATOMS: atom_id res chain seq x y z
N MET A 1 9.14 -77.20 8.34
CA MET A 1 9.19 -75.75 8.03
C MET A 1 10.60 -75.43 7.54
N ASN A 2 10.75 -75.05 6.26
CA ASN A 2 12.05 -74.82 5.63
C ASN A 2 12.85 -73.72 6.35
N LEU A 3 14.16 -73.93 6.51
CA LEU A 3 15.08 -73.05 7.24
C LEU A 3 15.07 -71.59 6.73
N GLU A 4 14.74 -71.38 5.46
CA GLU A 4 14.64 -70.04 4.85
C GLU A 4 13.47 -69.22 5.39
N ASN A 5 12.32 -69.85 5.63
CA ASN A 5 11.12 -69.15 6.11
C ASN A 5 11.29 -68.69 7.57
N LYS A 6 12.09 -69.41 8.37
CA LYS A 6 12.40 -69.05 9.76
C LYS A 6 13.30 -67.80 9.85
N LYS A 7 14.22 -67.62 8.89
CA LYS A 7 15.08 -66.43 8.81
C LYS A 7 14.29 -65.19 8.38
N GLN A 8 13.40 -65.31 7.38
CA GLN A 8 12.56 -64.20 6.93
C GLN A 8 11.60 -63.72 8.03
N ILE A 9 10.96 -64.65 8.76
CA ILE A 9 10.11 -64.31 9.91
C ILE A 9 10.91 -63.59 11.01
N GLY A 10 12.16 -64.01 11.27
CA GLY A 10 13.03 -63.33 12.24
C GLY A 10 13.36 -61.88 11.88
N ILE A 11 13.58 -61.59 10.59
CA ILE A 11 13.85 -60.22 10.10
C ILE A 11 12.61 -59.33 10.26
N ILE A 12 11.42 -59.85 9.99
CA ILE A 12 10.17 -59.09 10.15
C ILE A 12 9.97 -58.71 11.62
N PHE A 13 10.16 -59.64 12.56
CA PHE A 13 10.06 -59.34 13.99
C PHE A 13 11.11 -58.31 14.45
N LEU A 14 12.34 -58.38 13.92
CA LEU A 14 13.38 -57.39 14.22
C LEU A 14 13.02 -55.99 13.71
N ALA A 15 12.51 -55.89 12.47
CA ALA A 15 12.09 -54.62 11.89
C ALA A 15 10.91 -54.00 12.66
N VAL A 16 9.92 -54.80 13.04
CA VAL A 16 8.78 -54.36 13.86
C VAL A 16 9.25 -53.91 15.24
N GLY A 17 10.18 -54.65 15.86
CA GLY A 17 10.77 -54.28 17.15
C GLY A 17 11.49 -52.93 17.11
N LEU A 18 12.32 -52.70 16.08
CA LEU A 18 13.02 -51.43 15.89
C LEU A 18 12.04 -50.28 15.63
N GLY A 19 10.97 -50.52 14.87
CA GLY A 19 9.92 -49.52 14.64
C GLY A 19 9.22 -49.08 15.93
N LEU A 20 8.89 -50.03 16.81
CA LEU A 20 8.26 -49.72 18.11
C LEU A 20 9.18 -48.93 19.03
N VAL A 21 10.49 -49.27 19.07
CA VAL A 21 11.48 -48.53 19.86
C VAL A 21 11.64 -47.10 19.34
N ALA A 22 11.71 -46.91 18.03
CA ALA A 22 11.78 -45.58 17.42
C ALA A 22 10.52 -44.74 17.70
N ALA A 23 9.33 -45.33 17.61
CA ALA A 23 8.07 -44.67 17.94
C ALA A 23 8.01 -44.26 19.42
N PHE A 24 8.49 -45.12 20.32
CA PHE A 24 8.54 -44.83 21.75
C PHE A 24 9.49 -43.67 22.07
N LEU A 25 10.70 -43.68 21.51
CA LEU A 25 11.70 -42.62 21.72
C LEU A 25 11.25 -41.27 21.13
N THR A 26 10.66 -41.28 19.94
CA THR A 26 10.11 -40.06 19.33
C THR A 26 8.94 -39.50 20.13
N SER A 27 8.02 -40.35 20.60
CA SER A 27 6.94 -39.94 21.50
C SER A 27 7.49 -39.31 22.79
N GLN A 28 8.51 -39.91 23.40
CA GLN A 28 9.11 -39.41 24.63
C GLN A 28 9.83 -38.05 24.42
N TYR A 29 10.46 -37.86 23.26
CA TYR A 29 11.15 -36.62 22.91
C TYR A 29 10.17 -35.47 22.62
N VAL A 30 9.13 -35.74 21.82
CA VAL A 30 8.10 -34.76 21.46
C VAL A 30 7.36 -34.28 22.70
N GLN A 31 6.98 -35.20 23.60
CA GLN A 31 6.24 -34.84 24.81
C GLN A 31 7.05 -33.90 25.73
N LYS A 32 8.35 -34.16 25.92
CA LYS A 32 9.22 -33.29 26.74
C LYS A 32 9.45 -31.91 26.10
N ASN A 33 9.60 -31.84 24.78
CA ASN A 33 9.84 -30.56 24.10
C ASN A 33 8.57 -29.70 24.02
N VAL A 34 7.43 -30.30 23.71
CA VAL A 34 6.14 -29.60 23.58
C VAL A 34 5.68 -29.05 24.93
N GLU A 35 5.81 -29.79 26.04
CA GLU A 35 5.44 -29.29 27.38
C GLU A 35 6.26 -28.07 27.80
N SER A 36 7.55 -28.02 27.47
CA SER A 36 8.42 -26.90 27.81
C SER A 36 8.06 -25.62 27.04
N GLN A 37 7.65 -25.75 25.78
CA GLN A 37 7.23 -24.63 24.94
C GLN A 37 5.84 -24.13 25.36
N THR A 38 4.91 -25.05 25.63
CA THR A 38 3.55 -24.71 26.09
C THR A 38 3.55 -24.02 27.45
N ARG A 39 4.41 -24.44 28.39
CA ARG A 39 4.57 -23.75 29.70
C ARG A 39 5.13 -22.33 29.57
N LYS A 40 6.15 -22.13 28.72
CA LYS A 40 6.73 -20.79 28.47
C LYS A 40 5.71 -19.86 27.81
N LEU A 41 4.97 -20.37 26.84
CA LEU A 41 3.96 -19.62 26.13
C LEU A 41 2.77 -19.26 27.06
N ALA A 42 2.31 -20.19 27.88
CA ALA A 42 1.26 -19.94 28.88
C ALA A 42 1.69 -18.89 29.92
N ALA A 43 2.95 -18.94 30.41
CA ALA A 43 3.49 -17.93 31.32
C ALA A 43 3.58 -16.55 30.66
N GLN A 44 3.95 -16.48 29.38
CA GLN A 44 3.99 -15.24 28.61
C GLN A 44 2.59 -14.64 28.43
N TYR A 45 1.58 -15.46 28.12
CA TYR A 45 0.19 -15.00 28.02
C TYR A 45 -0.37 -14.51 29.35
N GLN A 46 -0.06 -15.18 30.46
CA GLN A 46 -0.48 -14.73 31.79
C GLN A 46 0.16 -13.39 32.19
N ASN A 47 1.45 -13.22 31.93
CA ASN A 47 2.13 -11.96 32.22
C ASN A 47 1.60 -10.80 31.35
N LYS A 48 1.37 -11.06 30.05
CA LYS A 48 0.81 -10.05 29.15
C LYS A 48 -0.61 -9.64 29.57
N ASN A 49 -1.44 -10.58 30.00
CA ASN A 49 -2.78 -10.28 30.51
C ASN A 49 -2.75 -9.47 31.81
N LYS A 50 -1.83 -9.75 32.74
CA LYS A 50 -1.67 -8.95 33.97
C LYS A 50 -1.25 -7.51 33.69
N VAL A 51 -0.32 -7.30 32.75
CA VAL A 51 0.09 -5.95 32.32
C VAL A 51 -1.08 -5.21 31.69
N LEU A 52 -1.84 -5.87 30.81
CA LEU A 52 -3.02 -5.28 30.17
C LEU A 52 -4.08 -4.87 31.20
N LEU A 53 -4.31 -5.71 32.22
CA LEU A 53 -5.27 -5.41 33.30
C LEU A 53 -4.83 -4.19 34.12
N ASN A 54 -3.53 -4.08 34.43
CA ASN A 54 -2.99 -2.91 35.13
C ASN A 54 -3.12 -1.63 34.28
N GLU A 55 -2.86 -1.71 32.97
CA GLU A 55 -3.05 -0.60 32.03
C GLU A 55 -4.52 -0.18 31.93
N MET A 56 -5.45 -1.14 31.88
CA MET A 56 -6.89 -0.85 31.89
C MET A 56 -7.35 -0.21 33.20
N GLU A 57 -6.80 -0.61 34.35
CA GLU A 57 -7.10 0.05 35.63
C GLU A 57 -6.60 1.49 35.66
N LEU A 58 -5.38 1.74 35.19
CA LEU A 58 -4.81 3.09 35.10
C LEU A 58 -5.66 3.97 34.18
N MET A 59 -6.02 3.46 33.00
CA MET A 59 -6.90 4.14 32.06
C MET A 59 -8.28 4.43 32.66
N LYS A 60 -8.87 3.49 33.39
CA LYS A 60 -10.16 3.68 34.08
C LYS A 60 -10.08 4.76 35.16
N ARG A 61 -8.96 4.84 35.90
CA ARG A 61 -8.72 5.89 36.90
C ARG A 61 -8.55 7.26 36.24
N GLU A 62 -7.83 7.35 35.14
CA GLU A 62 -7.68 8.58 34.37
C GLU A 62 -9.01 9.05 33.77
N MET A 63 -9.77 8.15 33.17
CA MET A 63 -11.11 8.43 32.64
C MET A 63 -12.06 8.95 33.74
N LYS A 64 -12.00 8.35 34.94
CA LYS A 64 -12.80 8.83 36.09
C LYS A 64 -12.40 10.25 36.51
N LYS A 65 -11.10 10.57 36.54
CA LYS A 65 -10.59 11.92 36.84
C LYS A 65 -11.03 12.93 35.77
N MET A 66 -11.00 12.54 34.49
CA MET A 66 -11.47 13.39 33.39
C MET A 66 -12.97 13.65 33.49
N ALA A 67 -13.77 12.62 33.76
CA ALA A 67 -15.22 12.74 33.93
C ALA A 67 -15.57 13.65 35.13
N THR A 68 -14.86 13.54 36.26
CA THR A 68 -15.07 14.44 37.41
C THR A 68 -14.69 15.87 37.11
N ASN A 69 -13.58 16.10 36.39
CA ASN A 69 -13.18 17.44 35.99
C ASN A 69 -14.19 18.05 35.02
N GLN A 70 -14.71 17.27 34.08
CA GLN A 70 -15.73 17.72 33.13
C GLN A 70 -17.06 18.06 33.84
N ALA A 71 -17.47 17.25 34.82
CA ALA A 71 -18.65 17.54 35.64
C ALA A 71 -18.48 18.80 36.51
N ALA A 72 -17.29 19.02 37.07
CA ALA A 72 -16.97 20.23 37.83
C ALA A 72 -17.00 21.49 36.96
N LEU A 73 -16.49 21.40 35.72
CA LEU A 73 -16.55 22.48 34.74
C LEU A 73 -17.99 22.78 34.31
N ALA A 74 -18.82 21.75 34.12
CA ALA A 74 -20.24 21.92 33.79
C ALA A 74 -21.03 22.60 34.93
N ARG A 75 -20.78 22.23 36.19
CA ARG A 75 -21.38 22.90 37.36
C ARG A 75 -20.96 24.36 37.46
N ARG A 76 -19.68 24.65 37.27
CA ARG A 76 -19.15 26.02 37.27
C ARG A 76 -19.77 26.88 36.16
N GLN A 77 -20.03 26.29 34.99
CA GLN A 77 -20.74 26.98 33.89
C GLN A 77 -22.22 27.23 34.21
N GLN A 78 -22.84 26.40 35.03
CA GLN A 78 -24.24 26.55 35.43
C GLN A 78 -24.40 27.60 36.54
N GLU A 79 -23.51 27.61 37.53
CA GLU A 79 -23.43 28.66 38.57
C GLU A 79 -23.21 30.07 37.98
N LEU A 80 -22.44 30.17 36.89
CA LEU A 80 -22.24 31.41 36.13
C LEU A 80 -23.49 31.85 35.36
N LYS A 81 -24.36 30.93 34.96
CA LYS A 81 -25.65 31.25 34.31
C LYS A 81 -26.70 31.69 35.32
N ASP A 82 -26.73 31.06 36.49
CA ASP A 82 -27.69 31.37 37.55
C ASP A 82 -27.38 32.72 38.22
N SER A 83 -26.11 33.15 38.23
CA SER A 83 -25.68 34.47 38.71
C SER A 83 -25.90 35.62 37.71
N ALA A 84 -26.37 35.35 36.48
CA ALA A 84 -26.55 36.35 35.42
C ALA A 84 -27.97 36.98 35.38
N GLY A 85 -28.75 36.86 36.45
CA GLY A 85 -30.13 37.36 36.56
C GLY A 85 -30.32 38.85 36.89
N SER A 86 -29.28 39.68 36.91
CA SER A 86 -29.44 41.14 37.09
C SER A 86 -28.52 41.94 36.15
N ALA A 87 -29.14 42.61 35.18
CA ALA A 87 -28.51 43.34 34.07
C ALA A 87 -27.87 44.68 34.55
N PRO A 88 -27.02 45.40 33.77
CA PRO A 88 -27.30 45.79 32.39
C PRO A 88 -26.19 45.55 31.35
N LYS A 89 -26.67 45.50 30.11
CA LYS A 89 -26.04 45.45 28.80
C LYS A 89 -24.90 46.48 28.66
N VAL A 90 -23.64 46.04 28.66
CA VAL A 90 -22.51 46.87 28.22
C VAL A 90 -21.54 46.05 27.35
N ALA A 91 -21.32 46.59 26.15
CA ALA A 91 -20.21 46.39 25.23
C ALA A 91 -19.68 44.96 24.97
N SER A 92 -19.88 44.58 23.71
CA SER A 92 -19.18 43.50 23.01
C SER A 92 -17.66 43.56 23.21
N ALA A 93 -17.13 42.71 24.08
CA ALA A 93 -15.76 42.22 24.00
C ALA A 93 -15.83 40.79 23.49
N LYS A 94 -15.58 40.65 22.20
CA LYS A 94 -15.45 39.37 21.50
C LYS A 94 -14.19 38.67 22.01
N GLU A 95 -14.28 37.99 23.15
CA GLU A 95 -13.26 37.01 23.50
C GLU A 95 -13.32 35.89 22.45
N PRO A 96 -12.22 35.61 21.74
CA PRO A 96 -12.18 34.54 20.78
C PRO A 96 -12.29 33.24 21.59
N VAL A 97 -13.46 32.60 21.53
CA VAL A 97 -13.62 31.21 21.94
C VAL A 97 -12.64 30.44 21.07
N ALA A 98 -11.46 30.13 21.63
CA ALA A 98 -10.48 29.31 20.95
C ALA A 98 -11.21 28.03 20.55
N PRO A 99 -11.25 27.66 19.26
CA PRO A 99 -11.85 26.40 18.87
C PRO A 99 -11.09 25.35 19.67
N VAL A 100 -11.79 24.45 20.36
CA VAL A 100 -11.19 23.23 20.89
C VAL A 100 -10.59 22.54 19.67
N GLN A 101 -9.29 22.78 19.44
CA GLN A 101 -8.55 22.20 18.34
C GLN A 101 -8.51 20.72 18.66
N GLN A 102 -9.47 19.98 18.09
CA GLN A 102 -9.46 18.52 18.13
C GLN A 102 -8.08 18.09 17.64
N GLN A 103 -7.28 17.52 18.54
CA GLN A 103 -5.89 17.21 18.25
C GLN A 103 -5.86 16.13 17.17
N PHE A 104 -5.37 16.49 15.98
CA PHE A 104 -5.26 15.58 14.82
C PHE A 104 -4.45 14.32 15.15
N SER A 105 -3.48 14.44 16.06
CA SER A 105 -2.66 13.32 16.55
C SER A 105 -3.46 12.16 17.14
N ILE A 106 -4.64 12.42 17.73
CA ILE A 106 -5.48 11.37 18.36
C ILE A 106 -6.11 10.45 17.30
N LYS A 107 -6.19 10.87 16.04
CA LYS A 107 -6.84 10.08 14.97
C LYS A 107 -5.93 9.04 14.31
N VAL A 108 -4.63 9.09 14.58
CA VAL A 108 -3.68 8.14 13.97
C VAL A 108 -3.82 6.79 14.70
N PRO A 109 -4.16 5.69 14.00
CA PRO A 109 -4.28 4.38 14.64
C PRO A 109 -2.94 3.92 15.26
N PRO A 110 -2.96 3.13 16.35
CA PRO A 110 -1.75 2.55 16.92
C PRO A 110 -0.93 1.79 15.86
N GLY A 111 0.39 1.97 15.88
CA GLY A 111 1.30 1.34 14.91
C GLY A 111 1.32 1.98 13.51
N LYS A 112 0.46 2.97 13.24
CA LYS A 112 0.45 3.75 12.00
C LYS A 112 1.09 5.14 12.19
N ARG A 113 1.33 5.82 11.09
CA ARG A 113 1.87 7.17 10.94
C ARG A 113 1.00 7.94 9.95
N ALA A 114 0.78 9.21 10.25
CA ALA A 114 0.13 10.12 9.32
C ALA A 114 1.16 10.65 8.32
N ILE A 115 0.95 10.45 7.03
CA ILE A 115 1.74 11.09 5.96
C ILE A 115 0.82 11.83 5.01
N THR A 116 1.18 13.06 4.66
CA THR A 116 0.44 13.87 3.68
C THR A 116 1.10 13.75 2.31
N LEU A 117 0.31 13.33 1.33
CA LEU A 117 0.69 13.29 -0.07
C LEU A 117 0.03 14.46 -0.83
N ASN A 118 0.72 14.98 -1.84
CA ASN A 118 0.15 15.95 -2.77
C ASN A 118 -0.17 15.23 -4.08
N ILE A 119 -1.46 15.07 -4.38
CA ILE A 119 -1.95 14.27 -5.51
C ILE A 119 -2.89 15.15 -6.35
N ASP A 120 -2.85 15.01 -7.68
CA ASP A 120 -3.78 15.73 -8.55
C ASP A 120 -5.23 15.34 -8.24
N SER A 121 -6.16 16.30 -8.27
CA SER A 121 -7.55 16.07 -7.85
C SER A 121 -8.24 14.97 -8.68
N LEU A 122 -7.98 14.93 -9.99
CA LEU A 122 -8.47 13.88 -10.88
C LEU A 122 -7.93 12.49 -10.50
N SER A 123 -6.64 12.42 -10.15
CA SER A 123 -6.00 11.19 -9.68
C SER A 123 -6.44 10.79 -8.27
N ALA A 124 -7.14 11.67 -7.55
CA ALA A 124 -7.73 11.42 -6.24
C ALA A 124 -9.26 11.24 -6.33
N VAL A 125 -9.71 10.37 -7.24
CA VAL A 125 -11.14 10.04 -7.44
C VAL A 125 -11.97 11.31 -7.76
N GLY A 126 -11.39 12.21 -8.56
CA GLY A 126 -12.03 13.50 -8.87
C GLY A 126 -12.29 14.39 -7.65
N GLY A 127 -11.55 14.21 -6.55
CA GLY A 127 -11.75 14.95 -5.32
C GLY A 127 -12.97 14.52 -4.50
N LEU A 128 -13.57 13.37 -4.81
CA LEU A 128 -14.67 12.76 -4.06
C LEU A 128 -14.16 11.84 -2.94
N ILE A 129 -13.19 12.32 -2.17
CA ILE A 129 -12.59 11.58 -1.04
C ILE A 129 -12.79 12.40 0.24
N ASP A 130 -13.20 11.71 1.30
CA ASP A 130 -13.43 12.24 2.62
C ASP A 130 -12.52 11.60 3.71
N PRO A 131 -12.26 12.32 4.81
CA PRO A 131 -11.64 11.70 5.99
C PRO A 131 -12.49 10.52 6.48
N GLY A 132 -11.86 9.37 6.71
CA GLY A 132 -12.53 8.12 7.07
C GLY A 132 -12.64 7.12 5.92
N ASP A 133 -12.46 7.57 4.67
CA ASP A 133 -12.50 6.68 3.51
C ASP A 133 -11.29 5.73 3.47
N ILE A 134 -11.48 4.61 2.78
CA ILE A 134 -10.43 3.62 2.53
C ILE A 134 -10.06 3.69 1.05
N VAL A 135 -8.77 3.78 0.76
CA VAL A 135 -8.27 3.88 -0.61
C VAL A 135 -7.17 2.85 -0.88
N ASP A 136 -7.03 2.46 -2.14
CA ASP A 136 -5.83 1.80 -2.64
C ASP A 136 -4.98 2.83 -3.41
N ILE A 137 -3.67 2.60 -3.43
CA ILE A 137 -2.69 3.52 -4.00
C ILE A 137 -2.00 2.84 -5.17
N ILE A 138 -2.26 3.36 -6.36
CA ILE A 138 -1.60 2.97 -7.60
C ILE A 138 -0.45 3.94 -7.86
N ALA A 139 0.70 3.40 -8.27
CA ALA A 139 1.81 4.22 -8.71
C ALA A 139 2.22 3.85 -10.13
N GLU A 140 2.41 4.90 -10.93
CA GLU A 140 3.09 4.83 -12.22
C GLU A 140 4.56 5.24 -11.99
N LEU A 141 5.46 4.29 -12.17
CA LEU A 141 6.90 4.45 -11.90
C LEU A 141 7.71 4.19 -13.18
N ASN A 142 8.83 4.89 -13.32
CA ASN A 142 9.84 4.58 -14.33
C ASN A 142 10.91 3.71 -13.67
N MET A 143 10.83 2.40 -13.87
CA MET A 143 11.81 1.46 -13.34
C MET A 143 12.94 1.24 -14.37
N PRO A 144 14.19 1.08 -13.94
CA PRO A 144 15.24 0.60 -14.82
C PRO A 144 14.88 -0.80 -15.33
N ASP A 145 15.13 -1.04 -16.60
CA ASP A 145 14.95 -2.33 -17.24
C ASP A 145 15.96 -3.34 -16.67
N GLN A 146 15.53 -4.60 -16.47
CA GLN A 146 16.37 -5.64 -15.88
C GLN A 146 17.58 -5.98 -16.76
N ASP A 147 17.39 -5.98 -18.08
CA ASP A 147 18.44 -6.36 -19.03
C ASP A 147 19.33 -5.18 -19.41
N ASN A 148 18.79 -3.95 -19.33
CA ASN A 148 19.55 -2.75 -19.63
C ASN A 148 19.21 -1.60 -18.67
N PRO A 149 20.03 -1.35 -17.64
CA PRO A 149 19.81 -0.27 -16.66
C PRO A 149 19.73 1.15 -17.26
N LYS A 150 20.20 1.34 -18.50
CA LYS A 150 20.08 2.62 -19.23
C LYS A 150 18.69 2.84 -19.81
N VAL A 151 17.89 1.79 -19.93
CA VAL A 151 16.52 1.85 -20.43
C VAL A 151 15.57 1.93 -19.25
N LYS A 152 14.60 2.85 -19.32
CA LYS A 152 13.56 2.99 -18.32
C LYS A 152 12.27 2.42 -18.87
N GLN A 153 11.67 1.47 -18.14
CA GLN A 153 10.35 0.96 -18.40
C GLN A 153 9.35 1.68 -17.50
N LYS A 154 8.27 2.19 -18.11
CA LYS A 154 7.12 2.67 -17.36
C LYS A 154 6.28 1.46 -16.96
N VAL A 155 5.98 1.37 -15.66
CA VAL A 155 5.20 0.30 -15.06
C VAL A 155 4.18 0.90 -14.11
N THR A 156 3.00 0.30 -14.07
CA THR A 156 1.93 0.72 -13.17
C THR A 156 1.60 -0.43 -12.24
N SER A 157 1.64 -0.18 -10.93
CA SER A 157 1.34 -1.20 -9.93
C SER A 157 0.54 -0.61 -8.78
N VAL A 158 -0.33 -1.43 -8.19
CA VAL A 158 -0.90 -1.14 -6.88
C VAL A 158 0.24 -1.32 -5.86
N LEU A 159 0.57 -0.25 -5.13
CA LEU A 159 1.61 -0.27 -4.11
C LEU A 159 1.06 -0.65 -2.75
N PHE A 160 -0.09 -0.08 -2.38
CA PHE A 160 -0.70 -0.27 -1.07
C PHE A 160 -2.20 -0.40 -1.23
N GLN A 161 -2.78 -1.35 -0.50
CA GLN A 161 -4.22 -1.57 -0.45
C GLN A 161 -4.74 -1.27 0.95
N LYS A 162 -6.02 -0.91 1.06
CA LYS A 162 -6.74 -0.72 2.32
C LYS A 162 -6.11 0.37 3.21
N VAL A 163 -5.77 1.50 2.62
CA VAL A 163 -5.17 2.64 3.32
C VAL A 163 -6.26 3.59 3.80
N LEU A 164 -6.28 3.89 5.10
CA LEU A 164 -7.24 4.82 5.69
C LEU A 164 -6.84 6.28 5.42
N VAL A 165 -7.80 7.07 4.95
CA VAL A 165 -7.66 8.53 4.81
C VAL A 165 -7.97 9.20 6.14
N LEU A 166 -6.99 9.90 6.70
CA LEU A 166 -7.13 10.65 7.95
C LEU A 166 -7.59 12.09 7.70
N ALA A 167 -7.16 12.70 6.60
CA ALA A 167 -7.52 14.07 6.27
C ALA A 167 -7.47 14.36 4.77
N VAL A 168 -8.25 15.34 4.34
CA VAL A 168 -8.19 15.94 2.99
C VAL A 168 -8.14 17.46 3.13
N GLY A 169 -6.99 18.05 2.80
CA GLY A 169 -6.67 19.45 3.09
C GLY A 169 -6.72 19.71 4.58
N SER A 170 -7.52 20.70 4.99
CA SER A 170 -7.75 21.02 6.40
C SER A 170 -8.87 20.20 7.05
N ARG A 171 -9.51 19.28 6.30
CA ARG A 171 -10.60 18.44 6.83
C ARG A 171 -10.01 17.18 7.41
N PHE A 172 -10.26 16.94 8.69
CA PHE A 172 -9.87 15.69 9.35
C PHE A 172 -11.00 15.10 10.20
N ASN A 173 -12.21 15.67 10.13
CA ASN A 173 -13.38 15.16 10.84
C ASN A 173 -14.41 14.54 9.87
N PRO A 174 -14.66 13.21 9.94
CA PRO A 174 -15.64 12.53 9.08
C PRO A 174 -17.07 13.04 9.27
N ALA A 175 -17.40 13.56 10.46
CA ALA A 175 -18.75 14.05 10.77
C ALA A 175 -19.09 15.40 10.10
N VAL A 176 -18.10 16.07 9.50
CA VAL A 176 -18.29 17.34 8.79
C VAL A 176 -18.32 17.05 7.29
N GLN A 177 -19.45 16.49 6.85
CA GLN A 177 -19.79 16.39 5.44
C GLN A 177 -20.46 17.71 5.02
N ALA A 178 -19.82 18.45 4.11
CA ALA A 178 -20.37 19.69 3.58
C ALA A 178 -20.38 19.59 2.05
N PRO A 179 -21.55 19.41 1.42
CA PRO A 179 -21.68 19.24 -0.03
C PRO A 179 -20.99 20.34 -0.85
N GLN A 180 -20.95 21.58 -0.33
CA GLN A 180 -20.27 22.71 -0.97
C GLN A 180 -18.74 22.53 -1.11
N LYS A 181 -18.13 21.61 -0.37
CA LYS A 181 -16.66 21.44 -0.33
C LYS A 181 -16.15 20.50 -1.43
N TYR A 182 -16.96 19.56 -1.92
CA TYR A 182 -16.59 18.74 -3.08
C TYR A 182 -16.37 19.58 -4.34
N ALA A 183 -17.22 20.58 -4.57
CA ALA A 183 -17.04 21.53 -5.67
C ALA A 183 -15.71 22.29 -5.57
N GLN A 184 -15.22 22.56 -4.36
CA GLN A 184 -13.91 23.18 -4.16
C GLN A 184 -12.77 22.19 -4.41
N GLN A 185 -12.89 20.94 -3.96
CA GLN A 185 -11.90 19.88 -4.20
C GLN A 185 -11.78 19.54 -5.69
N GLN A 186 -12.91 19.45 -6.39
CA GLN A 186 -12.98 19.19 -7.84
C GLN A 186 -12.38 20.33 -8.67
N LYS A 187 -12.51 21.59 -8.21
CA LYS A 187 -11.89 22.76 -8.86
C LYS A 187 -10.41 22.90 -8.54
N ALA A 188 -9.93 22.26 -7.47
CA ALA A 188 -8.51 22.30 -7.11
C ALA A 188 -7.70 21.47 -8.10
N ARG A 189 -6.51 21.96 -8.46
CA ARG A 189 -5.58 21.20 -9.32
C ARG A 189 -5.01 19.98 -8.59
N SER A 190 -4.64 20.17 -7.33
CA SER A 190 -4.12 19.13 -6.45
C SER A 190 -4.76 19.18 -5.07
N LEU A 191 -4.73 18.04 -4.39
CA LEU A 191 -5.26 17.82 -3.06
C LEU A 191 -4.15 17.32 -2.14
N HIS A 192 -4.15 17.83 -0.91
CA HIS A 192 -3.34 17.30 0.17
C HIS A 192 -4.13 16.20 0.87
N ILE A 193 -3.67 14.96 0.80
CA ILE A 193 -4.37 13.81 1.39
C ILE A 193 -3.47 13.20 2.45
N THR A 194 -3.95 13.17 3.68
CA THR A 194 -3.22 12.57 4.81
C THR A 194 -3.72 11.16 5.03
N LEU A 195 -2.80 10.20 5.02
CA LEU A 195 -3.06 8.76 5.06
C LEU A 195 -2.48 8.13 6.33
N ALA A 196 -3.14 7.10 6.85
CA ALA A 196 -2.63 6.27 7.95
C ALA A 196 -1.89 5.05 7.40
N VAL A 197 -0.57 5.06 7.51
CA VAL A 197 0.32 4.04 6.92
C VAL A 197 1.31 3.51 7.96
N THR A 198 1.88 2.32 7.77
CA THR A 198 2.96 1.85 8.63
C THR A 198 4.22 2.71 8.43
N PRO A 199 5.18 2.70 9.37
CA PRO A 199 6.43 3.42 9.18
C PRO A 199 7.19 3.04 7.90
N GLU A 200 7.13 1.76 7.51
CA GLU A 200 7.74 1.26 6.27
C GLU A 200 6.99 1.77 5.03
N GLU A 201 5.66 1.65 5.01
CA GLU A 201 4.79 2.17 3.95
C GLU A 201 5.01 3.68 3.75
N ALA A 202 5.21 4.45 4.82
CA ALA A 202 5.48 5.89 4.76
C ALA A 202 6.77 6.21 3.99
N GLY A 203 7.84 5.46 4.23
CA GLY A 203 9.12 5.63 3.52
C GLY A 203 8.99 5.31 2.03
N LEU A 204 8.33 4.19 1.72
CA LEU A 204 8.09 3.75 0.34
C LEU A 204 7.16 4.70 -0.43
N LEU A 205 6.08 5.20 0.19
CA LEU A 205 5.20 6.20 -0.42
C LEU A 205 5.92 7.50 -0.72
N THR A 206 6.75 7.98 0.21
CA THR A 206 7.57 9.17 0.00
C THR A 206 8.52 8.97 -1.18
N PHE A 207 9.13 7.79 -1.28
CA PHE A 207 10.01 7.43 -2.39
C PHE A 207 9.24 7.39 -3.72
N ALA A 208 8.06 6.77 -3.75
CA ALA A 208 7.22 6.64 -4.93
C ALA A 208 6.70 8.00 -5.42
N GLN A 209 6.20 8.85 -4.52
CA GLN A 209 5.73 10.20 -4.87
C GLN A 209 6.83 11.04 -5.54
N ARG A 210 8.10 10.86 -5.16
CA ARG A 210 9.23 11.60 -5.74
C ARG A 210 9.68 11.09 -7.11
N ARG A 211 9.32 9.86 -7.48
CA ARG A 211 9.82 9.18 -8.70
C ARG A 211 8.76 8.89 -9.74
N GLY A 212 7.49 9.10 -9.41
CA GLY A 212 6.39 8.76 -10.29
C GLY A 212 5.13 9.56 -10.01
N LYS A 213 4.03 9.07 -10.57
CA LYS A 213 2.69 9.62 -10.33
C LYS A 213 1.89 8.66 -9.48
N LEU A 214 1.19 9.20 -8.50
CA LEU A 214 0.29 8.43 -7.63
C LEU A 214 -1.15 8.66 -8.06
N GLN A 215 -1.95 7.61 -7.99
CA GLN A 215 -3.38 7.62 -8.20
C GLN A 215 -4.05 6.86 -7.07
N LEU A 216 -5.16 7.39 -6.58
CA LEU A 216 -5.98 6.77 -5.55
C LEU A 216 -7.20 6.14 -6.19
N THR A 217 -7.56 4.96 -5.70
CA THR A 217 -8.83 4.32 -6.00
C THR A 217 -9.61 4.19 -4.70
N LEU A 218 -10.89 4.58 -4.73
CA LEU A 218 -11.75 4.46 -3.56
C LEU A 218 -12.16 3.00 -3.39
N ARG A 219 -11.89 2.45 -2.20
CA ARG A 219 -12.21 1.07 -1.86
C ARG A 219 -13.55 1.01 -1.15
N SER A 220 -14.32 -0.05 -1.41
CA SER A 220 -15.55 -0.30 -0.67
C SER A 220 -15.23 -0.55 0.82
N PRO A 221 -15.95 0.09 1.77
CA PRO A 221 -15.65 -0.04 3.20
C PRO A 221 -15.92 -1.43 3.77
N ILE A 222 -16.73 -2.24 3.07
CA ILE A 222 -17.05 -3.63 3.48
C ILE A 222 -16.05 -4.66 2.92
N GLU A 223 -15.13 -4.24 2.05
CA GLU A 223 -14.21 -5.14 1.38
C GLU A 223 -12.92 -5.33 2.19
N GLU A 224 -12.81 -6.46 2.89
CA GLU A 224 -11.71 -6.69 3.81
C GLU A 224 -10.46 -7.32 3.19
N GLU A 225 -10.62 -8.06 2.08
CA GLU A 225 -9.59 -8.92 1.48
C GLU A 225 -8.64 -8.17 0.55
N THR A 226 -7.34 -8.25 0.82
CA THR A 226 -6.32 -7.75 -0.12
C THR A 226 -6.04 -8.78 -1.21
N GLN A 227 -5.92 -8.32 -2.45
CA GLN A 227 -5.66 -9.19 -3.60
C GLN A 227 -4.21 -9.11 -4.06
N VAL A 228 -3.69 -10.20 -4.63
CA VAL A 228 -2.40 -10.19 -5.34
C VAL A 228 -2.64 -9.65 -6.73
N ILE A 229 -2.24 -8.41 -6.97
CA ILE A 229 -2.48 -7.71 -8.23
C ILE A 229 -1.20 -7.77 -9.05
N GLN A 230 -1.31 -8.21 -10.31
CA GLN A 230 -0.18 -8.22 -11.24
C GLN A 230 0.19 -6.80 -11.66
N VAL A 231 1.47 -6.58 -11.97
CA VAL A 231 1.94 -5.30 -12.50
C VAL A 231 1.31 -5.08 -13.87
N ALA A 232 0.68 -3.93 -14.06
CA ALA A 232 0.14 -3.54 -15.36
C ALA A 232 1.29 -3.15 -16.30
N SER A 233 1.44 -3.92 -17.38
CA SER A 233 2.37 -3.71 -18.49
C SER A 233 1.64 -3.77 -19.82
N TRP A 234 2.35 -3.45 -20.91
CA TRP A 234 1.80 -3.63 -22.26
C TRP A 234 1.48 -5.09 -22.56
N ASP A 235 2.34 -6.02 -22.12
CA ASP A 235 2.12 -7.46 -22.28
C ASP A 235 0.89 -7.92 -21.47
N ALA A 236 0.77 -7.49 -20.20
CA ALA A 236 -0.39 -7.81 -19.38
C ALA A 236 -1.71 -7.25 -19.97
N LEU A 237 -1.65 -6.06 -20.59
CA LEU A 237 -2.80 -5.48 -21.27
C LEU A 237 -3.16 -6.24 -22.55
N SER A 238 -2.16 -6.63 -23.36
CA SER A 238 -2.42 -7.42 -24.57
C SER A 238 -3.02 -8.77 -24.24
N ASP A 239 -2.48 -9.45 -23.22
CA ASP A 239 -2.99 -10.75 -22.76
C ASP A 239 -4.42 -10.60 -22.26
N PHE A 240 -4.70 -9.58 -21.44
CA PHE A 240 -6.06 -9.32 -20.94
C PHE A 240 -7.07 -9.04 -22.07
N VAL A 241 -6.70 -8.26 -23.08
CA VAL A 241 -7.59 -7.95 -24.22
C VAL A 241 -7.77 -9.17 -25.12
N LEU A 242 -6.71 -9.96 -25.34
CA LEU A 242 -6.79 -11.19 -26.12
C LEU A 242 -7.71 -12.20 -25.45
N GLU A 243 -7.55 -12.43 -24.14
CA GLU A 243 -8.34 -13.41 -23.38
C GLU A 243 -9.82 -13.00 -23.25
N ASN A 244 -10.10 -11.72 -22.99
CA ASN A 244 -11.47 -11.27 -22.69
C ASN A 244 -12.23 -10.71 -23.89
N GLN A 245 -11.53 -10.23 -24.92
CA GLN A 245 -12.13 -9.56 -26.08
C GLN A 245 -11.75 -10.21 -27.42
N GLY A 246 -10.86 -11.22 -27.42
CA GLY A 246 -10.45 -11.93 -28.63
C GLY A 246 -9.68 -11.08 -29.64
N THR A 247 -9.20 -9.89 -29.24
CA THR A 247 -8.47 -8.97 -30.12
C THR A 247 -6.99 -8.96 -29.72
N GLU A 248 -6.11 -9.27 -30.67
CA GLU A 248 -4.67 -9.20 -30.44
C GLU A 248 -4.17 -7.76 -30.55
N LEU A 249 -3.60 -7.23 -29.46
CA LEU A 249 -2.91 -5.96 -29.49
C LEU A 249 -1.45 -6.19 -29.91
N LEU A 250 -1.05 -5.59 -31.04
CA LEU A 250 0.34 -5.61 -31.47
C LEU A 250 1.18 -4.73 -30.54
N VAL A 251 1.77 -5.34 -29.51
CA VAL A 251 2.76 -4.67 -28.67
C VAL A 251 4.06 -4.57 -29.47
N PRO A 252 4.57 -3.36 -29.78
CA PRO A 252 5.81 -3.22 -30.52
C PRO A 252 6.95 -3.81 -29.68
N LYS A 253 7.46 -4.98 -30.09
CA LYS A 253 8.68 -5.55 -29.51
C LYS A 253 9.78 -4.51 -29.69
N ARG A 254 10.31 -4.01 -28.57
CA ARG A 254 11.38 -3.01 -28.53
C ARG A 254 12.52 -3.53 -29.41
N ARG A 255 12.85 -2.83 -30.50
CA ARG A 255 13.81 -3.29 -31.53
C ARG A 255 15.02 -3.94 -30.86
N ALA A 256 15.26 -5.22 -31.18
CA ALA A 256 16.53 -5.86 -30.87
C ALA A 256 17.65 -4.98 -31.44
N ASN A 257 18.72 -4.81 -30.67
CA ASN A 257 19.89 -4.05 -31.07
C ASN A 257 20.45 -4.71 -32.34
N ILE A 258 20.15 -4.16 -33.52
CA ILE A 258 20.80 -4.59 -34.75
C ILE A 258 22.24 -4.11 -34.60
N GLN A 259 23.16 -5.03 -34.30
CA GLN A 259 24.57 -4.76 -34.52
C GLN A 259 24.72 -4.40 -35.99
N GLU A 260 25.14 -3.18 -36.28
CA GLU A 260 25.55 -2.79 -37.62
C GLU A 260 26.56 -3.84 -38.09
N VAL A 261 26.19 -4.60 -39.10
CA VAL A 261 27.13 -5.46 -39.81
C VAL A 261 28.19 -4.52 -40.36
N ASN A 262 29.37 -4.57 -39.76
CA ASN A 262 30.50 -3.73 -40.10
C ASN A 262 30.98 -4.13 -41.50
N THR A 263 30.35 -3.54 -42.53
CA THR A 263 30.75 -3.69 -43.93
C THR A 263 31.91 -2.74 -44.18
N LYS A 264 33.07 -3.07 -43.61
CA LYS A 264 34.34 -2.60 -44.14
C LYS A 264 35.13 -3.79 -44.64
N SER A 265 35.51 -3.66 -45.93
CA SER A 265 36.48 -4.46 -46.68
C SER A 265 35.95 -5.77 -47.28
N GLN A 266 35.46 -5.70 -48.52
CA GLN A 266 36.23 -6.27 -49.62
C GLN A 266 35.86 -5.55 -50.91
N ASP A 267 36.88 -4.90 -51.45
CA ASP A 267 36.97 -4.25 -52.74
C ASP A 267 36.71 -5.30 -53.84
N ASP A 268 35.64 -5.14 -54.62
CA ASP A 268 35.46 -5.84 -55.91
C ASP A 268 34.61 -4.95 -56.83
N ASP A 269 35.32 -3.96 -57.40
CA ASP A 269 35.25 -3.51 -58.80
C ASP A 269 33.86 -3.50 -59.47
N VAL A 270 33.05 -2.48 -59.17
CA VAL A 270 31.89 -2.13 -60.02
C VAL A 270 32.26 -0.94 -60.91
N LYS A 271 32.71 -1.24 -62.14
CA LYS A 271 32.87 -0.23 -63.19
C LYS A 271 31.51 0.36 -63.58
N PRO A 272 31.34 1.69 -63.62
CA PRO A 272 30.11 2.27 -64.13
C PRO A 272 30.10 2.20 -65.68
N PHE A 273 29.12 1.49 -66.24
CA PHE A 273 28.83 1.50 -67.67
C PHE A 273 27.97 2.73 -67.99
N ILE A 274 28.58 3.85 -68.38
CA ILE A 274 27.86 5.01 -68.91
C ILE A 274 27.83 4.89 -70.44
N GLN A 275 26.68 4.53 -71.02
CA GLN A 275 26.44 4.68 -72.46
C GLN A 275 25.87 6.08 -72.74
N ILE A 276 26.70 6.95 -73.31
CA ILE A 276 26.28 8.26 -73.82
C ILE A 276 25.91 8.09 -75.30
N PHE A 277 24.62 8.14 -75.63
CA PHE A 277 24.18 8.27 -77.02
C PHE A 277 24.20 9.75 -77.42
N LYS A 278 25.13 10.06 -78.31
CA LYS A 278 25.40 11.37 -78.92
C LYS A 278 24.32 11.69 -79.96
N SER A 279 23.34 12.53 -79.63
CA SER A 279 22.49 13.18 -80.63
C SER A 279 23.24 14.38 -81.21
N GLY A 280 23.63 14.28 -82.49
CA GLY A 280 24.30 15.34 -83.24
C GLY A 280 23.34 16.04 -84.18
N ARG A 281 23.34 17.38 -84.11
CA ARG A 281 23.05 18.43 -85.12
C ARG A 281 23.01 19.72 -84.29
N GLU A 282 23.85 20.72 -84.51
CA GLU A 282 23.85 21.60 -85.68
C GLU A 282 25.23 22.25 -85.92
N THR A 283 25.56 22.50 -87.19
CA THR A 283 25.92 23.84 -87.74
C THR A 283 25.69 23.76 -89.26
N ARG A 284 24.72 24.50 -89.83
CA ARG A 284 24.88 25.83 -90.47
C ARG A 284 26.17 26.00 -91.28
N GLN A 285 26.06 25.85 -92.60
CA GLN A 285 26.23 26.95 -93.56
C GLN A 285 25.07 26.90 -94.56
#